data_AF-A0A3D4UVQ0-F1
#
_entry.id   AF-A0A3D4UVQ0-F1
#
_cell.length_a   1.000
_cell.length_b   1.000
_cell.length_c   1.000
_cell.angle_alpha   90.00
_cell.angle_beta   90.00
_cell.angle_gamma   90.00
#
_symmetry.space_group_name_H-M   'P 1'
#
loop_
_entity.id
_entity.type
_entity.pdbx_description
1 polymer ?
#
loop_
_entity_poly.entity_id
_entity_poly.type
_entity_poly.pdbx_seq_one_letter_code
_entity_poly.pdbx_strand_id
1 'polypeptide(L)' 'MENLKLNSKNFLDYALRNYENPECKDIDEFSEDVNRIKYLKRLFSRYEQDNDFKSRLIVNHLIV' A
#
# COMPACT_ATOMS: atom_id res chain seq x y z
N MET A 1 -4.87 -25.00 -12.12
CA MET A 1 -5.06 -23.57 -12.48
C MET A 1 -4.91 -22.78 -11.19
N GLU A 2 -3.76 -22.12 -11.01
CA GLU A 2 -3.47 -21.36 -9.80
C GLU A 2 -4.51 -20.26 -9.57
N ASN A 3 -4.87 -20.03 -8.31
CA ASN A 3 -5.86 -19.04 -7.89
C ASN A 3 -5.50 -17.64 -8.43
N LEU A 4 -6.15 -17.21 -9.52
CA LEU A 4 -6.08 -15.86 -10.12
C LEU A 4 -6.52 -14.73 -9.17
N LYS A 5 -7.12 -15.07 -8.02
CA LYS A 5 -7.67 -14.09 -7.08
C LYS A 5 -6.59 -13.55 -6.13
N LEU A 6 -6.44 -12.23 -6.11
CA LEU A 6 -5.55 -11.53 -5.18
C LEU A 6 -5.93 -11.87 -3.72
N ASN A 7 -4.94 -12.24 -2.93
CA ASN A 7 -5.04 -12.60 -1.52
C ASN A 7 -3.74 -12.23 -0.79
N SER A 8 -3.70 -12.42 0.53
CA SER A 8 -2.53 -12.04 1.33
C SER A 8 -1.24 -12.77 0.97
N LYS A 9 -1.32 -13.96 0.36
CA LYS A 9 -0.15 -14.78 -0.02
C LYS A 9 0.48 -14.33 -1.34
N ASN A 10 -0.31 -13.81 -2.28
CA ASN A 10 0.17 -13.37 -3.60
C ASN A 10 0.21 -11.84 -3.75
N PHE A 11 -0.18 -11.08 -2.73
CA PHE A 11 -0.20 -9.62 -2.77
C PHE A 11 1.15 -9.00 -3.10
N LEU A 12 2.25 -9.49 -2.52
CA LEU A 12 3.59 -8.93 -2.76
C LEU A 12 4.08 -9.23 -4.18
N ASP A 13 3.87 -10.44 -4.68
CA ASP A 13 4.23 -10.80 -6.07
C ASP A 13 3.42 -9.98 -7.07
N TYR A 14 2.12 -9.80 -6.80
CA TYR A 14 1.28 -8.90 -7.58
C TYR A 14 1.79 -7.45 -7.54
N ALA A 15 2.11 -6.93 -6.35
CA ALA A 15 2.60 -5.58 -6.19
C ALA A 15 3.90 -5.35 -6.96
N LEU A 16 4.86 -6.28 -6.85
CA LEU A 16 6.15 -6.19 -7.54
C LEU A 16 5.99 -6.19 -9.06
N ARG A 17 5.09 -7.02 -9.61
CA ARG A 17 4.82 -7.08 -11.06
C ARG A 17 4.15 -5.82 -11.62
N ASN A 18 3.45 -5.06 -10.80
CA ASN A 18 2.70 -3.86 -11.20
C ASN A 18 3.35 -2.58 -10.65
N TYR A 19 4.56 -2.68 -10.13
CA TYR A 19 5.27 -1.54 -9.58
C TYR A 19 6.05 -0.84 -10.69
N GLU A 20 5.63 0.38 -11.01
CA GLU A 20 6.11 1.14 -12.18
C GLU A 20 6.94 2.37 -11.82
N ASN A 21 7.46 2.47 -10.59
CA ASN A 21 8.31 3.59 -10.20
C ASN A 21 9.71 3.47 -10.84
N PRO A 22 10.06 4.30 -11.85
CA PRO A 22 11.35 4.20 -12.52
C PRO A 22 12.52 4.65 -11.63
N GLU A 23 12.25 5.41 -10.57
CA GLU A 23 13.24 5.95 -9.63
C GLU A 23 13.54 5.00 -8.46
N CYS A 24 12.90 3.82 -8.42
CA CYS A 24 13.11 2.84 -7.37
C CYS A 24 14.52 2.24 -7.48
N LYS A 25 15.31 2.46 -6.43
CA LYS A 25 16.73 2.06 -6.40
C LYS A 25 16.93 0.62 -5.95
N ASP A 26 16.09 0.16 -5.03
CA ASP A 26 16.25 -1.15 -4.42
C ASP A 26 14.92 -1.72 -3.86
N ILE A 27 15.01 -2.92 -3.29
CA ILE A 27 13.87 -3.62 -2.70
C ILE A 27 13.35 -2.93 -1.42
N ASP A 28 14.20 -2.15 -0.74
CA ASP A 28 13.83 -1.46 0.49
C ASP A 28 12.92 -0.27 0.17
N GLU A 29 13.22 0.51 -0.86
CA GLU A 29 12.34 1.58 -1.37
C GLU A 29 10.97 1.02 -1.81
N PHE A 30 10.94 -0.10 -2.54
CA PHE A 30 9.70 -0.81 -2.86
C PHE A 30 8.92 -1.24 -1.60
N SER A 31 9.62 -1.80 -0.61
CA SER A 31 9.01 -2.23 0.65
C SER A 31 8.40 -1.06 1.42
N GLU A 32 9.07 0.09 1.43
CA GLU A 32 8.55 1.33 2.00
C GLU A 32 7.26 1.79 1.31
N ASP A 33 7.22 1.80 -0.02
CA ASP A 33 6.01 2.13 -0.79
C ASP A 33 4.84 1.20 -0.46
N VAL A 34 5.11 -0.11 -0.43
CA VAL A 34 4.11 -1.10 -0.04
C VAL A 34 3.61 -0.83 1.40
N ASN A 35 4.49 -0.44 2.31
CA ASN A 35 4.12 -0.12 3.69
C ASN A 35 3.30 1.18 3.78
N ARG A 36 3.58 2.18 2.94
CA ARG A 36 2.75 3.40 2.81
C ARG A 36 1.33 3.05 2.40
N ILE A 37 1.16 2.20 1.38
CA ILE A 37 -0.15 1.72 0.92
C ILE A 37 -0.89 0.94 2.03
N LYS A 38 -0.20 0.05 2.74
CA LYS A 38 -0.78 -0.68 3.89
C LYS A 38 -1.21 0.28 5.01
N TYR A 39 -0.46 1.36 5.25
CA TYR A 39 -0.82 2.36 6.24
C TYR A 39 -2.08 3.13 5.84
N LEU A 40 -2.17 3.57 4.58
CA LEU A 40 -3.38 4.21 4.04
C LEU A 40 -4.62 3.31 4.22
N LYS A 41 -4.51 2.02 3.87
CA LYS A 41 -5.59 1.05 4.12
C LYS A 41 -6.03 1.02 5.58
N ARG A 42 -5.08 1.03 6.54
CA ARG A 42 -5.39 1.07 7.97
C ARG A 42 -6.09 2.36 8.38
N LEU A 43 -5.68 3.52 7.84
CA LEU A 43 -6.33 4.80 8.11
C LEU A 43 -7.79 4.80 7.63
N PHE A 44 -8.05 4.26 6.43
CA PHE A 44 -9.41 4.17 5.91
C PHE A 44 -10.27 3.19 6.71
N SER A 45 -9.74 2.03 7.11
CA SER A 45 -10.48 1.10 7.98
C SER A 45 -10.82 1.72 9.35
N ARG A 46 -9.95 2.57 9.91
CA ARG A 46 -10.26 3.32 11.13
C ARG A 46 -11.30 4.40 10.90
N TYR A 47 -11.24 5.10 9.77
CA TYR A 47 -12.25 6.09 9.41
C TYR A 47 -13.65 5.44 9.32
N GLU A 48 -13.76 4.24 8.75
CA GLU A 48 -15.03 3.50 8.70
C GLU A 48 -15.58 3.13 10.10
N GLN A 49 -14.70 2.96 11.09
CA GLN A 49 -15.07 2.58 12.46
C GLN A 49 -15.42 3.80 13.32
N ASP A 50 -14.57 4.83 13.28
CA ASP A 50 -14.60 5.95 14.21
C ASP A 50 -15.21 7.22 13.59
N ASN A 51 -15.48 7.22 12.28
CA ASN A 51 -15.95 8.37 11.47
C ASN A 51 -15.03 9.62 11.58
N ASP A 52 -13.76 9.41 11.91
CA ASP A 52 -12.74 10.44 12.11
C ASP A 52 -11.67 10.35 11.01
N PHE A 53 -11.75 11.27 10.06
CA PHE A 53 -10.88 11.27 8.88
C PHE A 53 -9.55 11.97 9.16
N LYS A 54 -8.47 11.20 9.30
CA LYS A 54 -7.10 11.71 9.53
C LYS A 54 -6.44 12.24 8.26
N SER A 55 -7.02 13.27 7.64
CA SER A 55 -6.57 13.87 6.37
C SER A 55 -5.07 14.15 6.33
N ARG A 56 -4.49 14.78 7.37
CA ARG A 56 -3.06 15.08 7.44
C ARG A 56 -2.18 13.84 7.38
N LEU A 57 -2.56 12.77 8.07
CA LEU A 57 -1.82 11.50 8.01
C LEU A 57 -1.93 10.88 6.63
N ILE A 58 -3.10 10.89 6.00
CA ILE A 58 -3.31 10.36 4.65
C ILE A 58 -2.41 11.08 3.65
N VAL A 59 -2.45 12.41 3.65
CA VAL A 59 -1.65 13.26 2.76
C VAL A 59 -0.15 13.00 2.95
N ASN A 60 0.33 12.86 4.19
CA ASN A 60 1.73 12.54 4.46
C ASN A 60 2.19 11.20 3.84
N HIS A 61 1.29 10.23 3.64
CA HIS A 61 1.62 8.95 3.01
C HIS A 61 1.51 8.98 1.48
N LEU A 62 0.97 10.06 0.89
CA LEU A 62 0.78 10.22 -0.56
C LEU A 62 1.83 11.11 -1.23
N ILE A 63 2.42 12.07 -0.51
CA ILE A 63 3.35 13.09 -1.08
C ILE A 63 4.83 12.75 -0.80
N VAL A 64 5.16 11.50 -0.48
CA VAL A 64 6.58 11.12 -0.26
C VAL A 64 7.36 11.21 -1.56
#